data_AF-A0A3D5YU76-F1
#
_entry.id   AF-A0A3D5YU76-F1
#
_cell.length_a   1.000
_cell.length_b   1.000
_cell.length_c   1.000
_cell.angle_alpha   90.00
_cell.angle_beta   90.00
_cell.angle_gamma   90.00
#
_symmetry.space_group_name_H-M   'P 1'
#
loop_
_entity.id
_entity.type
_entity.pdbx_description
1 polymer ?
#
loop_
_entity_poly.entity_id
_entity_poly.type
_entity_poly.pdbx_seq_one_letter_code
_entity_poly.pdbx_strand_id
1 'polypeptide(L)'
;MNLIKYKKQLLNIAHCIFWFVSFNFWYVFLNPGVESSGVIQSLEVDWDLILMINSILLIYCALPFIWLVRKFKLWVKIIPSVLFLIPIGYVVVQVIQPNGNKDDVQVFMEYFVKNFLYVLVFHLTIIGAVYFNLKFLLIRYLNKSEFMKYLLGIVILLPVAVLANYSIFNFFIDKLFPSLYYISYFRIWELVLIFKVYLVTSILVFLVMQYLEMLIANRDAARNELSALKGQINPHFLFNNLNTIYSMASQNDERTPEVILQLSDFLRYVLYDTSSETIPLEKEVEIIRTYIGLQKERVNPEITSILFVTEGSFSGVNIAPLLLLPLTENCFKHGVGKNPGEIRIFIRYDGKNLIFNTENQIALREKTDCTEQGGLGIPNVKKRLNLIYPDRHSLEYHEKDGIFHLELKVELTK
;
A
#
# COMPACT_ATOMS: atom_id res chain seq x y z
N MET A 1 -6.68 2.84 9.20
CA MET A 1 -7.85 2.00 9.59
C MET A 1 -8.97 1.97 8.54
N ASN A 2 -9.25 3.05 7.81
CA ASN A 2 -10.35 3.09 6.82
C ASN A 2 -10.10 2.33 5.50
N LEU A 3 -8.87 2.17 5.02
CA LEU A 3 -8.60 1.52 3.72
C LEU A 3 -8.85 0.00 3.71
N ILE A 4 -8.71 -0.70 4.84
CA ILE A 4 -9.07 -2.13 4.93
C ILE A 4 -10.59 -2.29 4.80
N LYS A 5 -11.36 -1.34 5.36
CA LYS A 5 -12.81 -1.28 5.24
C LYS A 5 -13.25 -1.03 3.80
N TYR A 6 -12.62 -0.07 3.11
CA TYR A 6 -12.86 0.17 1.68
C TYR A 6 -12.43 -0.99 0.78
N LYS A 7 -11.28 -1.63 1.06
CA LYS A 7 -10.83 -2.83 0.34
C LYS A 7 -11.82 -3.99 0.52
N LYS A 8 -12.40 -4.14 1.71
CA LYS A 8 -13.43 -5.16 1.99
C LYS A 8 -14.77 -4.80 1.33
N GLN A 9 -15.18 -3.54 1.34
CA GLN A 9 -16.43 -3.07 0.71
C GLN A 9 -16.38 -3.13 -0.82
N LEU A 10 -15.31 -2.66 -1.46
CA LEU A 10 -15.14 -2.76 -2.91
C LEU A 10 -15.01 -4.20 -3.37
N LEU A 11 -14.36 -5.07 -2.59
CA LEU A 11 -14.31 -6.49 -2.88
C LEU A 11 -15.68 -7.16 -2.73
N ASN A 12 -16.47 -6.77 -1.74
CA ASN A 12 -17.85 -7.23 -1.60
C ASN A 12 -18.71 -6.76 -2.79
N ILE A 13 -18.53 -5.51 -3.25
CA ILE A 13 -19.22 -4.98 -4.43
C ILE A 13 -18.79 -5.73 -5.69
N ALA A 14 -17.50 -5.98 -5.88
CA ALA A 14 -16.99 -6.76 -7.01
C ALA A 14 -17.48 -8.23 -6.96
N HIS A 15 -17.54 -8.84 -5.77
CA HIS A 15 -18.16 -10.15 -5.57
C HIS A 15 -19.65 -10.13 -5.90
N CYS A 16 -20.39 -9.10 -5.49
CA CYS A 16 -21.82 -8.94 -5.79
C CYS A 16 -22.06 -8.73 -7.29
N ILE A 17 -21.25 -7.92 -7.96
CA ILE A 17 -21.34 -7.70 -9.42
C ILE A 17 -20.98 -8.99 -10.15
N PHE A 18 -19.93 -9.69 -9.73
CA PHE A 18 -19.56 -10.99 -10.29
C PHE A 18 -20.66 -12.03 -10.08
N TRP A 19 -21.28 -12.09 -8.89
CA TRP A 19 -22.43 -12.94 -8.61
C TRP A 19 -23.63 -12.59 -9.48
N PHE A 20 -23.96 -11.30 -9.59
CA PHE A 20 -25.11 -10.83 -10.35
C PHE A 20 -24.94 -11.08 -11.86
N VAL A 21 -23.75 -10.85 -12.40
CA VAL A 21 -23.40 -11.10 -13.80
C VAL A 21 -23.31 -12.60 -14.07
N SER A 22 -22.67 -13.38 -13.19
CA SER A 22 -22.60 -14.84 -13.35
C SER A 22 -23.97 -15.48 -13.23
N PHE A 23 -24.78 -15.10 -12.24
CA PHE A 23 -26.12 -15.66 -12.05
C PHE A 23 -27.03 -15.38 -13.24
N ASN A 24 -27.11 -14.13 -13.72
CA ASN A 24 -27.90 -13.81 -14.91
C ASN A 24 -27.35 -14.47 -16.18
N PHE A 25 -26.03 -14.51 -16.33
CA PHE A 25 -25.40 -15.16 -17.49
C PHE A 25 -25.71 -16.65 -17.53
N TRP A 26 -25.58 -17.36 -16.41
CA TRP A 26 -25.87 -18.79 -16.32
C TRP A 26 -27.37 -19.10 -16.36
N TYR A 27 -28.22 -18.28 -15.73
CA TYR A 27 -29.68 -18.46 -15.78
C TYR A 27 -30.26 -18.34 -17.19
N VAL A 28 -29.77 -17.38 -17.99
CA VAL A 28 -30.20 -17.19 -19.39
C VAL A 28 -29.65 -18.29 -20.31
N PHE A 29 -28.43 -18.79 -20.04
CA PHE A 29 -27.81 -19.84 -20.87
C PHE A 29 -28.31 -21.25 -20.57
N LEU A 30 -28.66 -21.54 -19.31
CA LEU A 30 -29.03 -22.88 -18.88
C LEU A 30 -30.52 -23.18 -19.01
N ASN A 31 -31.37 -22.20 -19.36
CA ASN A 31 -32.80 -22.38 -19.58
C ASN A 31 -33.15 -22.41 -21.08
N PRO A 32 -32.84 -23.51 -21.82
CA PRO A 32 -33.16 -23.62 -23.23
C PRO A 32 -34.61 -24.11 -23.42
N GLY A 33 -35.60 -23.54 -22.73
CA GLY A 33 -37.03 -23.80 -23.00
C GLY A 33 -37.42 -25.28 -23.16
N VAL A 34 -36.84 -26.18 -22.34
CA VAL A 34 -37.18 -27.61 -22.31
C VAL A 34 -38.36 -27.80 -21.37
N GLU A 35 -39.35 -28.61 -21.76
CA GLU A 35 -40.53 -28.93 -20.94
C GLU A 35 -40.14 -29.36 -19.50
N SER A 36 -40.89 -28.87 -18.52
CA SER A 36 -40.54 -28.80 -17.10
C SER A 36 -40.55 -30.13 -16.32
N SER A 37 -40.68 -31.29 -16.99
CA SER A 37 -40.62 -32.59 -16.31
C SER A 37 -40.10 -33.71 -17.21
N GLY A 38 -39.37 -34.66 -16.61
CA GLY A 38 -38.90 -35.87 -17.27
C GLY A 38 -38.60 -36.97 -16.26
N VAL A 39 -38.66 -38.23 -16.72
CA VAL A 39 -38.48 -39.42 -15.86
C VAL A 39 -37.09 -40.00 -16.05
N ILE A 40 -36.29 -40.05 -14.98
CA ILE A 40 -35.04 -40.82 -14.93
C ILE A 40 -35.27 -42.01 -14.02
N GLN A 41 -35.23 -43.24 -14.57
CA GLN A 41 -35.36 -44.50 -13.82
C GLN A 41 -36.46 -44.44 -12.73
N SER A 42 -37.69 -44.08 -13.11
CA SER A 42 -38.89 -43.97 -12.26
C SER A 42 -38.98 -42.81 -11.25
N LEU A 43 -38.02 -41.89 -11.20
CA LEU A 43 -38.20 -40.58 -10.53
C LEU A 43 -38.74 -39.53 -11.52
N GLU A 44 -39.86 -38.88 -11.17
CA GLU A 44 -40.21 -37.56 -11.75
C GLU A 44 -39.22 -36.53 -11.22
N VAL A 45 -38.41 -35.96 -12.11
CA VAL A 45 -37.46 -34.91 -11.73
C VAL A 45 -37.86 -33.59 -12.36
N ASP A 46 -37.99 -32.57 -11.52
CA ASP A 46 -38.21 -31.20 -11.93
C ASP A 46 -36.92 -30.65 -12.57
N TRP A 47 -36.98 -30.39 -13.88
CA TRP A 47 -35.83 -29.89 -14.63
C TRP A 47 -35.39 -28.50 -14.19
N ASP A 48 -36.31 -27.66 -13.70
CA ASP A 48 -36.00 -26.32 -13.20
C ASP A 48 -35.17 -26.40 -11.91
N LEU A 49 -35.45 -27.40 -11.08
CA LEU A 49 -34.67 -27.68 -9.86
C LEU A 49 -33.26 -28.19 -10.20
N ILE A 50 -33.12 -29.09 -11.18
CA ILE A 50 -31.80 -29.56 -11.66
C ILE A 50 -30.99 -28.39 -12.22
N LEU A 51 -31.63 -27.55 -13.04
CA LEU A 51 -31.02 -26.34 -13.59
C LEU A 51 -30.51 -25.41 -12.49
N MET A 52 -31.32 -25.19 -11.45
CA MET A 52 -30.98 -24.34 -10.32
C MET A 52 -29.81 -24.93 -9.53
N ILE A 53 -29.80 -26.23 -9.26
CA ILE A 53 -28.70 -26.92 -8.57
C ILE A 53 -27.42 -26.85 -9.41
N ASN A 54 -27.49 -27.09 -10.72
CA ASN A 54 -26.36 -26.99 -11.64
C ASN A 54 -25.81 -25.56 -11.68
N SER A 55 -26.69 -24.55 -11.73
CA SER A 55 -26.31 -23.13 -11.70
C SER A 55 -25.60 -22.76 -10.39
N ILE A 56 -26.10 -23.25 -9.25
CA ILE A 56 -25.48 -23.02 -7.93
C ILE A 56 -24.11 -23.70 -7.86
N LEU A 57 -23.98 -24.95 -8.35
CA LEU A 57 -22.72 -25.69 -8.39
C LEU A 57 -21.70 -25.00 -9.32
N LEU A 58 -22.12 -24.53 -10.48
CA LEU A 58 -21.31 -23.75 -11.41
C LEU A 58 -20.78 -22.47 -10.75
N ILE A 59 -21.65 -21.69 -10.09
CA ILE A 59 -21.26 -20.47 -9.37
C ILE A 59 -20.29 -20.81 -8.22
N TYR A 60 -20.56 -21.88 -7.47
CA TYR A 60 -19.73 -22.26 -6.33
C TYR A 60 -18.35 -22.78 -6.76
N CYS A 61 -18.26 -23.55 -7.83
CA CYS A 61 -17.00 -23.98 -8.44
C CYS A 61 -16.21 -22.81 -9.07
N ALA A 62 -16.87 -21.69 -9.38
CA ALA A 62 -16.23 -20.45 -9.82
C ALA A 62 -15.71 -19.58 -8.65
N LEU A 63 -16.19 -19.72 -7.42
CA LEU A 63 -15.73 -18.92 -6.25
C LEU A 63 -14.22 -19.01 -5.94
N PRO A 64 -13.53 -20.16 -6.09
CA PRO A 64 -12.08 -20.25 -5.95
C PRO A 64 -11.30 -19.31 -6.89
N PHE A 65 -11.92 -18.84 -7.97
CA PHE A 65 -11.33 -17.92 -8.92
C PHE A 65 -10.94 -16.57 -8.29
N ILE A 66 -11.79 -16.05 -7.39
CA ILE A 66 -11.53 -14.80 -6.67
C ILE A 66 -10.35 -14.97 -5.69
N TRP A 67 -10.14 -16.18 -5.21
CA TRP A 67 -9.07 -16.52 -4.28
C TRP A 67 -7.73 -16.82 -4.97
N LEU A 68 -7.73 -17.20 -6.25
CA LEU A 68 -6.51 -17.45 -7.05
C LEU A 68 -5.64 -16.19 -7.19
N VAL A 69 -6.26 -15.01 -7.14
CA VAL A 69 -5.57 -13.71 -7.18
C VAL A 69 -4.94 -13.34 -5.82
N ARG A 70 -5.26 -14.05 -4.73
CA ARG A 70 -4.92 -13.66 -3.35
C ARG A 70 -3.63 -14.25 -2.77
N LYS A 71 -2.69 -14.75 -3.59
CA LYS A 71 -1.39 -15.34 -3.16
C LYS A 71 -1.47 -16.54 -2.19
N PHE A 72 -2.65 -17.01 -1.80
CA PHE A 72 -2.81 -18.16 -0.89
C PHE A 72 -2.79 -19.50 -1.64
N LYS A 73 -2.29 -20.57 -1.00
CA LYS A 73 -2.29 -21.93 -1.55
C LYS A 73 -3.73 -22.39 -1.86
N LEU A 74 -4.11 -22.29 -3.13
CA LEU A 74 -5.45 -22.55 -3.69
C LEU A 74 -6.07 -23.87 -3.19
N TRP A 75 -5.26 -24.93 -3.13
CA TRP A 75 -5.65 -26.27 -2.70
C TRP A 75 -6.15 -26.36 -1.25
N VAL A 76 -5.64 -25.50 -0.36
CA VAL A 76 -6.01 -25.51 1.08
C VAL A 76 -7.45 -25.07 1.32
N LYS A 77 -8.09 -24.41 0.33
CA LYS A 77 -9.44 -23.83 0.47
C LYS A 77 -10.47 -24.47 -0.45
N ILE A 78 -10.06 -24.96 -1.62
CA ILE A 78 -10.96 -25.72 -2.51
C ILE A 78 -11.42 -27.00 -1.81
N ILE A 79 -10.51 -27.75 -1.19
CA ILE A 79 -10.82 -29.05 -0.57
C ILE A 79 -11.92 -28.91 0.52
N PRO A 80 -11.82 -28.00 1.51
CA PRO A 80 -12.90 -27.81 2.49
C PRO A 80 -14.22 -27.33 1.89
N SER A 81 -14.20 -26.41 0.92
CA SER A 81 -15.41 -25.89 0.29
C SER A 81 -16.16 -26.95 -0.51
N VAL A 82 -15.41 -27.84 -1.18
CA VAL A 82 -15.96 -28.99 -1.91
C VAL A 82 -16.52 -30.04 -0.96
N LEU A 83 -15.80 -30.34 0.12
CA LEU A 83 -16.28 -31.26 1.17
C LEU A 83 -17.53 -30.72 1.88
N PHE A 84 -17.75 -29.41 1.91
CA PHE A 84 -18.92 -28.77 2.54
C PHE A 84 -20.19 -28.85 1.68
N LEU A 85 -20.07 -29.04 0.37
CA LEU A 85 -21.22 -29.19 -0.53
C LEU A 85 -21.90 -30.57 -0.42
N ILE A 86 -21.15 -31.60 -0.05
CA ILE A 86 -21.65 -32.98 0.06
C ILE A 86 -22.71 -33.10 1.19
N PRO A 87 -22.48 -32.58 2.42
CA PRO A 87 -23.52 -32.53 3.45
C PRO A 87 -24.72 -31.66 3.08
N ILE A 88 -24.52 -30.55 2.36
CA ILE A 88 -25.62 -29.67 1.93
C ILE A 88 -26.50 -30.39 0.91
N GLY A 89 -25.90 -31.09 -0.07
CA GLY A 89 -26.64 -31.93 -1.01
C GLY A 89 -27.47 -32.98 -0.30
N TYR A 90 -26.88 -33.66 0.70
CA TYR A 90 -27.58 -34.65 1.53
C TYR A 90 -28.75 -34.04 2.32
N VAL A 91 -28.57 -32.87 2.94
CA VAL A 91 -29.62 -32.17 3.69
C VAL A 91 -30.75 -31.69 2.76
N VAL A 92 -30.43 -31.15 1.59
CA VAL A 92 -31.42 -30.72 0.59
C VAL A 92 -32.30 -31.89 0.16
N VAL A 93 -31.72 -33.07 -0.07
CA VAL A 93 -32.48 -34.30 -0.38
C VAL A 93 -33.42 -34.68 0.75
N GLN A 94 -32.94 -34.68 2.00
CA GLN A 94 -33.75 -35.01 3.18
C GLN A 94 -34.88 -33.99 3.43
N VAL A 95 -34.70 -32.74 3.01
CA VAL A 95 -35.74 -31.71 3.11
C VAL A 95 -36.79 -31.85 1.99
N ILE A 96 -36.37 -32.18 0.77
CA ILE A 96 -37.28 -32.33 -0.39
C ILE A 96 -38.03 -33.68 -0.34
N GLN A 97 -37.37 -34.74 0.13
CA GLN A 97 -37.93 -36.08 0.31
C GLN A 97 -37.68 -36.59 1.74
N PRO A 98 -38.43 -36.07 2.74
CA PRO A 98 -38.24 -36.44 4.15
C PRO A 98 -38.49 -37.92 4.46
N ASN A 99 -39.15 -38.65 3.55
CA ASN A 99 -39.40 -40.09 3.62
C ASN A 99 -38.82 -40.86 2.41
N GLY A 100 -37.87 -40.28 1.66
CA GLY A 100 -37.25 -40.94 0.51
C GLY A 100 -36.61 -42.27 0.91
N ASN A 101 -36.75 -43.31 0.09
CA ASN A 101 -36.11 -44.60 0.38
C ASN A 101 -34.58 -44.42 0.32
N LYS A 102 -33.81 -45.23 1.04
CA LYS A 102 -32.34 -45.17 1.04
C LYS A 102 -31.76 -45.25 -0.39
N ASP A 103 -32.45 -45.99 -1.25
CA ASP A 103 -32.10 -46.14 -2.66
C ASP A 103 -32.22 -44.81 -3.44
N ASP A 104 -33.24 -43.99 -3.18
CA ASP A 104 -33.44 -42.68 -3.84
C ASP A 104 -32.36 -41.67 -3.42
N VAL A 105 -32.03 -41.66 -2.12
CA VAL A 105 -30.95 -40.82 -1.58
C VAL A 105 -29.60 -41.22 -2.19
N GLN A 106 -29.35 -42.52 -2.34
CA GLN A 106 -28.11 -43.03 -2.93
C GLN A 106 -27.99 -42.64 -4.40
N VAL A 107 -29.05 -42.79 -5.19
CA VAL A 107 -29.09 -42.41 -6.61
C VAL A 107 -28.84 -40.90 -6.79
N PHE A 108 -29.47 -40.06 -5.97
CA PHE A 108 -29.22 -38.62 -6.01
C PHE A 108 -27.78 -38.29 -5.66
N MET A 109 -27.23 -38.86 -4.58
CA MET A 109 -25.86 -38.58 -4.16
C MET A 109 -24.85 -39.01 -5.23
N GLU A 110 -25.09 -40.12 -5.91
CA GLU A 110 -24.27 -40.56 -7.04
C GLU A 110 -24.33 -39.55 -8.20
N TYR A 111 -25.52 -39.08 -8.58
CA TYR A 111 -25.70 -38.05 -9.60
C TYR A 111 -25.00 -36.74 -9.22
N PHE A 112 -25.16 -36.30 -7.96
CA PHE A 112 -24.55 -35.08 -7.44
C PHE A 112 -23.02 -35.12 -7.49
N VAL A 113 -22.41 -36.23 -7.05
CA VAL A 113 -20.95 -36.41 -7.11
C VAL A 113 -20.45 -36.42 -8.55
N LYS A 114 -21.13 -37.16 -9.45
CA LYS A 114 -20.79 -37.18 -10.89
C LYS A 114 -20.88 -35.79 -11.51
N ASN A 115 -21.95 -35.05 -11.22
CA ASN A 115 -22.15 -33.68 -11.69
C ASN A 115 -21.08 -32.73 -11.16
N PHE A 116 -20.77 -32.79 -9.87
CA PHE A 116 -19.72 -32.00 -9.27
C PHE A 116 -18.35 -32.26 -9.93
N LEU A 117 -17.98 -33.52 -10.14
CA LEU A 117 -16.73 -33.88 -10.84
C LEU A 117 -16.72 -33.35 -12.28
N TYR A 118 -17.84 -33.46 -12.99
CA TYR A 118 -18.01 -32.94 -14.35
C TYR A 118 -17.77 -31.42 -14.42
N VAL A 119 -18.42 -30.65 -13.54
CA VAL A 119 -18.22 -29.18 -13.43
C VAL A 119 -16.82 -28.81 -12.98
N LEU A 120 -16.21 -29.60 -12.09
CA LEU A 120 -14.87 -29.35 -11.59
C LEU A 120 -13.84 -29.46 -12.72
N VAL A 121 -13.91 -30.50 -13.55
CA VAL A 121 -13.03 -30.69 -14.71
C VAL A 121 -13.14 -29.50 -15.67
N PHE A 122 -14.35 -29.00 -15.92
CA PHE A 122 -14.58 -27.82 -16.74
C PHE A 122 -13.81 -26.61 -16.23
N HIS A 123 -13.98 -26.28 -14.94
CA HIS A 123 -13.29 -25.15 -14.34
C HIS A 123 -11.78 -25.34 -14.26
N LEU A 124 -11.28 -26.56 -14.05
CA LEU A 124 -9.84 -26.83 -14.02
C LEU A 124 -9.16 -26.47 -15.34
N THR A 125 -9.80 -26.73 -16.48
CA THR A 125 -9.25 -26.34 -17.79
C THR A 125 -9.17 -24.82 -17.96
N ILE A 126 -10.21 -24.08 -17.50
CA ILE A 126 -10.23 -22.61 -17.49
C ILE A 126 -9.15 -22.05 -16.56
N ILE A 127 -9.02 -22.63 -15.36
CA ILE A 127 -8.01 -22.26 -14.37
C ILE A 127 -6.61 -22.46 -14.95
N GLY A 128 -6.37 -23.56 -15.69
CA GLY A 128 -5.11 -23.79 -16.37
C GLY A 128 -4.73 -22.65 -17.32
N ALA A 129 -5.67 -22.21 -18.16
CA ALA A 129 -5.46 -21.10 -19.09
C ALA A 129 -5.21 -19.77 -18.36
N VAL A 130 -6.01 -19.45 -17.34
CA VAL A 130 -5.85 -18.23 -16.55
C VAL A 130 -4.53 -18.22 -15.78
N TYR A 131 -4.16 -19.35 -15.18
CA TYR A 131 -2.90 -19.49 -14.46
C TYR A 131 -1.70 -19.29 -15.39
N PHE A 132 -1.72 -19.91 -16.58
CA PHE A 132 -0.68 -19.72 -17.59
C PHE A 132 -0.58 -18.26 -18.02
N ASN A 133 -1.71 -17.59 -18.27
CA ASN A 133 -1.71 -16.16 -18.59
C ASN A 133 -1.07 -15.33 -17.45
N LEU A 134 -1.58 -15.45 -16.22
CA LEU A 134 -1.14 -14.60 -15.10
C LEU A 134 0.31 -14.87 -14.66
N LYS A 135 0.77 -16.13 -14.69
CA LYS A 135 2.10 -16.51 -14.20
C LYS A 135 3.18 -16.53 -15.28
N PHE A 136 2.80 -16.74 -16.53
CA PHE A 136 3.76 -16.81 -17.63
C PHE A 136 3.61 -15.63 -18.58
N LEU A 137 2.52 -15.52 -19.33
CA LEU A 137 2.39 -14.51 -20.40
C LEU A 137 2.50 -13.08 -19.86
N LEU A 138 1.74 -12.76 -18.81
CA LEU A 138 1.65 -11.42 -18.24
C LEU A 138 2.99 -11.00 -17.63
N ILE A 139 3.60 -11.86 -16.80
CA ILE A 139 4.90 -11.57 -16.16
C ILE A 139 6.03 -11.50 -17.19
N ARG A 140 6.01 -12.35 -18.23
CA ARG A 140 7.11 -12.45 -19.20
C ARG A 140 7.13 -11.32 -20.22
N TYR A 141 5.96 -10.87 -20.67
CA TYR A 141 5.81 -9.94 -21.80
C TYR A 141 5.27 -8.57 -21.37
N LEU A 142 4.20 -8.52 -20.56
CA LEU A 142 3.58 -7.23 -20.18
C LEU A 142 4.48 -6.43 -19.22
N ASN A 143 5.12 -7.09 -18.25
CA ASN A 143 6.06 -6.42 -17.33
C ASN A 143 7.35 -5.91 -18.00
N LYS A 144 7.65 -6.37 -19.23
CA LYS A 144 8.81 -5.92 -20.03
C LYS A 144 8.43 -4.92 -21.14
N SER A 145 7.21 -4.38 -21.09
CA SER A 145 6.65 -3.50 -22.11
C SER A 145 6.56 -4.12 -23.51
N GLU A 146 6.59 -5.46 -23.62
CA GLU A 146 6.48 -6.20 -24.89
C GLU A 146 5.01 -6.50 -25.23
N PHE A 147 4.17 -5.47 -25.32
CA PHE A 147 2.70 -5.59 -25.46
C PHE A 147 2.27 -6.45 -26.67
N MET A 148 2.95 -6.31 -27.81
CA MET A 148 2.62 -7.09 -29.02
C MET A 148 2.81 -8.60 -28.83
N LYS A 149 3.85 -9.03 -28.11
CA LYS A 149 4.08 -10.45 -27.80
C LYS A 149 3.04 -10.99 -26.82
N TYR A 150 2.63 -10.15 -25.86
CA TYR A 150 1.53 -10.49 -24.95
C TYR A 150 0.20 -10.68 -25.70
N LEU A 151 -0.14 -9.75 -26.59
CA LEU A 151 -1.36 -9.82 -27.40
C LEU A 151 -1.37 -11.08 -28.27
N LEU A 152 -0.26 -11.36 -28.96
CA LEU A 152 -0.11 -12.59 -29.74
C LEU A 152 -0.28 -13.83 -28.86
N GLY A 153 0.30 -13.84 -27.66
CA GLY A 153 0.14 -14.91 -26.69
C GLY A 153 -1.31 -15.16 -26.29
N ILE A 154 -2.11 -14.11 -26.06
CA ILE A 154 -3.55 -14.22 -25.75
C ILE A 154 -4.35 -14.72 -26.95
N VAL A 155 -4.06 -14.21 -28.15
CA VAL A 155 -4.71 -14.62 -29.40
C VAL A 155 -4.47 -16.11 -29.69
N ILE A 156 -3.33 -16.66 -29.27
CA ILE A 156 -3.02 -18.09 -29.38
C ILE A 156 -3.63 -18.89 -28.21
N LEU A 157 -3.50 -18.39 -26.98
CA LEU A 157 -3.94 -19.09 -25.77
C LEU A 157 -5.46 -19.35 -25.78
N LEU A 158 -6.26 -18.36 -26.18
CA LEU A 158 -7.72 -18.45 -26.16
C LEU A 158 -8.27 -19.62 -27.02
N PRO A 159 -7.98 -19.71 -28.33
CA PRO A 159 -8.45 -20.82 -29.15
C PRO A 159 -7.87 -22.16 -28.70
N VAL A 160 -6.60 -22.22 -28.29
CA VAL A 160 -5.98 -23.46 -27.80
C VAL A 160 -6.70 -23.97 -26.54
N ALA A 161 -6.99 -23.09 -25.60
CA ALA A 161 -7.67 -23.46 -24.36
C ALA A 161 -9.12 -23.92 -24.59
N VAL A 162 -9.85 -23.23 -25.49
CA VAL A 162 -11.22 -23.60 -25.86
C VAL A 162 -11.23 -24.96 -26.58
N LEU A 163 -10.35 -25.18 -27.56
CA LEU A 163 -10.26 -26.45 -28.29
C LEU A 163 -9.81 -27.61 -27.40
N ALA A 164 -8.90 -27.36 -26.46
CA ALA A 164 -8.50 -28.34 -25.47
C ALA A 164 -9.69 -28.72 -24.57
N ASN A 165 -10.45 -27.75 -24.06
CA ASN A 165 -11.64 -28.00 -23.26
C ASN A 165 -12.69 -28.80 -24.06
N TYR A 166 -13.06 -28.33 -25.25
CA TYR A 166 -14.00 -29.01 -26.14
C TYR A 166 -13.58 -30.46 -26.44
N SER A 167 -12.29 -30.70 -26.69
CA SER A 167 -11.78 -32.05 -26.97
C SER A 167 -11.79 -32.94 -25.73
N ILE A 168 -11.42 -32.42 -24.56
CA ILE A 168 -11.46 -33.16 -23.29
C ILE A 168 -12.89 -33.65 -23.02
N PHE A 169 -13.89 -32.78 -23.19
CA PHE A 169 -15.28 -33.11 -22.93
C PHE A 169 -15.83 -34.15 -23.92
N ASN A 170 -15.76 -33.87 -25.22
CA ASN A 170 -16.35 -34.75 -26.24
C ASN A 170 -15.65 -36.11 -26.37
N PHE A 171 -14.34 -36.21 -26.16
CA PHE A 171 -13.62 -37.47 -26.36
C PHE A 171 -13.45 -38.30 -25.08
N PHE A 172 -13.44 -37.68 -23.91
CA PHE A 172 -13.13 -38.36 -22.64
C PHE A 172 -14.25 -38.21 -21.61
N ILE A 173 -14.61 -36.99 -21.21
CA ILE A 173 -15.48 -36.79 -20.05
C ILE A 173 -16.90 -37.31 -20.32
N ASP A 174 -17.46 -37.08 -21.51
CA ASP A 174 -18.81 -37.57 -21.81
C ASP A 174 -18.87 -39.11 -21.90
N LYS A 175 -17.77 -39.77 -22.25
CA LYS A 175 -17.68 -41.24 -22.19
C LYS A 175 -17.62 -41.75 -20.76
N LEU A 176 -17.00 -41.00 -19.86
CA LEU A 176 -16.93 -41.32 -18.43
C LEU A 176 -18.24 -41.03 -17.70
N PHE A 177 -19.00 -40.03 -18.17
CA PHE A 177 -20.28 -39.62 -17.59
C PHE A 177 -21.39 -39.50 -18.66
N PRO A 178 -21.90 -40.62 -19.22
CA PRO A 178 -22.81 -40.60 -20.37
C PRO A 178 -24.14 -39.88 -20.13
N SER A 179 -24.57 -39.76 -18.86
CA SER A 179 -25.79 -39.05 -18.46
C SER A 179 -25.60 -37.54 -18.28
N LEU A 180 -24.38 -37.02 -18.42
CA LEU A 180 -24.02 -35.62 -18.21
C LEU A 180 -23.30 -35.09 -19.45
N TYR A 181 -24.03 -34.38 -20.32
CA TYR A 181 -23.50 -33.87 -21.61
C TYR A 181 -23.81 -32.39 -21.84
N TYR A 182 -24.25 -31.67 -20.80
CA TYR A 182 -24.67 -30.27 -20.90
C TYR A 182 -23.53 -29.29 -21.19
N ILE A 183 -22.27 -29.63 -20.85
CA ILE A 183 -21.11 -28.80 -21.20
C ILE A 183 -20.74 -28.99 -22.67
N SER A 184 -20.92 -30.21 -23.20
CA SER A 184 -20.69 -30.51 -24.62
C SER A 184 -21.75 -29.93 -25.55
N TYR A 185 -22.90 -29.51 -25.01
CA TYR A 185 -23.88 -28.71 -25.75
C TYR A 185 -23.43 -27.27 -26.01
N PHE A 186 -22.45 -26.75 -25.27
CA PHE A 186 -21.95 -25.41 -25.55
C PHE A 186 -21.35 -25.34 -26.95
N ARG A 187 -21.86 -24.39 -27.73
CA ARG A 187 -21.26 -24.04 -29.01
C ARG A 187 -19.88 -23.45 -28.76
N ILE A 188 -18.98 -23.62 -29.72
CA ILE A 188 -17.60 -23.11 -29.62
C ILE A 188 -17.57 -21.61 -29.27
N TRP A 189 -18.47 -20.80 -29.83
CA TRP A 189 -18.55 -19.37 -29.53
C TRP A 189 -18.96 -19.06 -28.08
N GLU A 190 -19.76 -19.92 -27.45
CA GLU A 190 -20.18 -19.79 -26.05
C GLU A 190 -19.01 -20.13 -25.13
N LEU A 191 -18.24 -21.19 -25.45
CA LEU A 191 -16.98 -21.50 -24.76
C LEU A 191 -15.95 -20.36 -24.91
N VAL A 192 -15.82 -19.78 -26.10
CA VAL A 192 -14.96 -18.61 -26.32
C VAL A 192 -15.37 -17.44 -25.42
N LEU A 193 -16.69 -17.16 -25.31
CA LEU A 193 -17.20 -16.10 -24.46
C LEU A 193 -16.87 -16.35 -22.98
N ILE A 194 -17.10 -17.58 -22.49
CA ILE A 194 -16.79 -17.98 -21.12
C ILE A 194 -15.29 -17.78 -20.84
N PHE A 195 -14.41 -18.39 -21.63
CA PHE A 195 -12.95 -18.27 -21.44
C PHE A 195 -12.48 -16.81 -21.50
N LYS A 196 -13.05 -16.00 -22.41
CA LYS A 196 -12.75 -14.57 -22.51
C LYS A 196 -13.14 -13.82 -21.24
N VAL A 197 -14.32 -14.06 -20.67
CA VAL A 197 -14.77 -13.43 -19.42
C VAL A 197 -13.82 -13.77 -18.27
N TYR A 198 -13.44 -15.03 -18.10
CA TYR A 198 -12.47 -15.44 -17.07
C TYR A 198 -11.10 -14.78 -17.27
N LEU A 199 -10.57 -14.75 -18.50
CA LEU A 199 -9.29 -14.11 -18.77
C LEU A 199 -9.33 -12.59 -18.50
N VAL A 200 -10.33 -11.87 -19.00
CA VAL A 200 -10.44 -10.42 -18.81
C VAL A 200 -10.62 -10.06 -17.34
N THR A 201 -11.51 -10.75 -16.63
CA THR A 201 -11.76 -10.48 -15.20
C THR A 201 -10.52 -10.76 -14.35
N SER A 202 -9.81 -11.88 -14.59
CA SER A 202 -8.58 -12.17 -13.85
C SER A 202 -7.47 -11.15 -14.09
N ILE A 203 -7.29 -10.67 -15.32
CA ILE A 203 -6.33 -9.61 -15.65
C ILE A 203 -6.72 -8.31 -14.92
N LEU A 204 -8.00 -7.92 -14.96
CA LEU A 204 -8.48 -6.71 -14.30
C LEU A 204 -8.22 -6.75 -12.78
N VAL A 205 -8.58 -7.85 -12.11
CA VAL A 205 -8.34 -8.00 -10.67
C VAL A 205 -6.84 -7.99 -10.36
N PHE A 206 -6.01 -8.64 -11.18
CA PHE A 206 -4.56 -8.63 -11.02
C PHE A 206 -3.99 -7.21 -11.10
N LEU A 207 -4.38 -6.43 -12.11
CA LEU A 207 -3.93 -5.05 -12.31
C LEU A 207 -4.36 -4.13 -11.16
N VAL A 208 -5.61 -4.23 -10.69
CA VAL A 208 -6.09 -3.45 -9.54
C VAL A 208 -5.29 -3.79 -8.29
N MET A 209 -5.01 -5.07 -8.05
CA MET A 209 -4.23 -5.50 -6.88
C MET A 209 -2.78 -4.98 -6.95
N GLN A 210 -2.15 -5.03 -8.13
CA GLN A 210 -0.81 -4.49 -8.34
C GLN A 210 -0.75 -2.98 -8.16
N TYR A 211 -1.76 -2.25 -8.66
CA TYR A 211 -1.88 -0.80 -8.46
C TYR A 211 -2.03 -0.43 -6.99
N LEU A 212 -2.86 -1.18 -6.24
CA LEU A 212 -3.02 -0.98 -4.81
C LEU A 212 -1.74 -1.30 -4.02
N GLU A 213 -1.02 -2.36 -4.38
CA GLU A 213 0.28 -2.68 -3.76
C GLU A 213 1.30 -1.56 -4.00
N MET A 214 1.34 -0.99 -5.22
CA MET A 214 2.21 0.14 -5.55
C MET A 214 1.84 1.40 -4.76
N LEU A 215 0.56 1.73 -4.63
CA LEU A 215 0.11 2.87 -3.83
C LEU A 215 0.48 2.73 -2.34
N ILE A 216 0.38 1.52 -1.78
CA ILE A 216 0.77 1.25 -0.40
C ILE A 216 2.28 1.39 -0.25
N ALA A 217 3.06 0.78 -1.14
CA ALA A 217 4.52 0.86 -1.11
C ALA A 217 5.02 2.31 -1.20
N ASN A 218 4.44 3.13 -2.08
CA ASN A 218 4.81 4.55 -2.20
C ASN A 218 4.45 5.34 -0.93
N ARG A 219 3.30 5.07 -0.32
CA ARG A 219 2.89 5.72 0.93
C ARG A 219 3.81 5.34 2.09
N ASP A 220 4.18 4.07 2.18
CA ASP A 220 5.05 3.57 3.23
C ASP A 220 6.49 4.07 3.02
N ALA A 221 6.97 4.17 1.78
CA ALA A 221 8.26 4.79 1.46
C ALA A 221 8.30 6.27 1.88
N ALA A 222 7.28 7.06 1.53
CA ALA A 222 7.18 8.47 1.94
C ALA A 222 7.10 8.62 3.47
N ARG A 223 6.38 7.72 4.16
CA ARG A 223 6.34 7.70 5.64
C ARG A 223 7.65 7.29 6.27
N ASN A 224 8.36 6.32 5.68
CA ASN A 224 9.65 5.86 6.19
C ASN A 224 10.74 6.90 5.97
N GLU A 225 10.75 7.59 4.83
CA GLU A 225 11.64 8.74 4.59
C GLU A 225 11.37 9.86 5.60
N LEU A 226 10.09 10.16 5.84
CA LEU A 226 9.67 11.15 6.84
C LEU A 226 9.99 10.70 8.28
N SER A 227 9.93 9.40 8.60
CA SER A 227 10.32 8.86 9.89
C SER A 227 11.83 8.78 10.09
N ALA A 228 12.60 8.50 9.02
CA ALA A 228 14.05 8.50 9.06
C ALA A 228 14.60 9.91 9.28
N LEU A 229 13.93 10.93 8.70
CA LEU A 229 14.19 12.34 9.00
C LEU A 229 13.85 12.69 10.47
N LYS A 230 12.83 12.07 11.07
CA LYS A 230 12.49 12.25 12.50
C LYS A 230 13.46 11.58 13.46
N GLY A 231 14.16 10.53 13.03
CA GLY A 231 15.13 9.79 13.83
C GLY A 231 16.50 10.45 13.96
N GLN A 232 16.73 11.60 13.33
CA GLN A 232 18.00 12.33 13.37
C GLN A 232 18.04 13.32 14.54
N ILE A 233 17.91 12.83 15.78
CA ILE A 233 18.58 13.54 16.88
C ILE A 233 20.06 13.27 16.66
N ASN A 234 20.85 14.32 16.42
CA ASN A 234 22.29 14.17 16.34
C ASN A 234 22.80 13.57 17.67
N PRO A 235 23.30 12.32 17.71
CA PRO A 235 23.74 11.70 18.95
C PRO A 235 24.82 12.54 19.63
N HIS A 236 25.66 13.20 18.84
CA HIS A 236 26.68 14.12 19.32
C HIS A 236 26.06 15.37 19.97
N PHE A 237 24.93 15.90 19.48
CA PHE A 237 24.22 16.99 20.17
C PHE A 237 23.77 16.52 21.57
N LEU A 238 23.16 15.34 21.68
CA LEU A 238 22.68 14.82 22.95
C LEU A 238 23.83 14.59 23.95
N PHE A 239 24.90 13.89 23.53
CA PHE A 239 26.05 13.63 24.39
C PHE A 239 26.71 14.91 24.88
N ASN A 240 26.83 15.92 24.01
CA ASN A 240 27.45 17.18 24.41
C ASN A 240 26.61 17.96 25.42
N ASN A 241 25.29 18.01 25.25
CA ASN A 241 24.43 18.68 26.23
C ASN A 241 24.47 17.97 27.58
N LEU A 242 24.48 16.63 27.60
CA LEU A 242 24.64 15.87 28.84
C LEU A 242 25.98 16.13 29.52
N ASN A 243 27.08 16.24 28.77
CA ASN A 243 28.39 16.57 29.30
C ASN A 243 28.45 18.00 29.88
N THR A 244 27.83 18.97 29.20
CA THR A 244 27.70 20.34 29.72
C THR A 244 26.91 20.36 31.02
N ILE A 245 25.75 19.70 31.06
CA ILE A 245 24.93 19.57 32.27
C ILE A 245 25.73 18.90 33.41
N TYR A 246 26.48 17.84 33.12
CA TYR A 246 27.35 17.18 34.10
C TYR A 246 28.42 18.13 34.67
N SER A 247 29.07 18.91 33.80
CA SER A 247 30.05 19.91 34.22
C SER A 247 29.42 20.99 35.10
N MET A 248 28.27 21.52 34.70
CA MET A 248 27.51 22.52 35.46
C MET A 248 27.10 21.99 36.83
N ALA A 249 26.57 20.76 36.87
CA ALA A 249 26.18 20.10 38.12
C ALA A 249 27.39 19.88 39.05
N SER A 250 28.53 19.46 38.51
CA SER A 250 29.77 19.29 39.30
C SER A 250 30.33 20.61 39.85
N GLN A 251 29.99 21.73 39.23
CA GLN A 251 30.38 23.08 39.65
C GLN A 251 29.32 23.78 40.52
N ASN A 252 28.19 23.12 40.80
CA ASN A 252 27.02 23.70 41.47
C ASN A 252 26.49 24.98 40.78
N ASP A 253 26.48 25.01 39.45
CA ASP A 253 25.89 26.13 38.69
C ASP A 253 24.37 26.16 38.92
N GLU A 254 23.86 27.30 39.42
CA GLU A 254 22.44 27.50 39.73
C GLU A 254 21.53 27.38 38.49
N ARG A 255 22.07 27.54 37.28
CA ARG A 255 21.33 27.41 36.01
C ARG A 255 21.12 25.96 35.58
N THR A 256 21.79 24.99 36.21
CA THR A 256 21.73 23.57 35.84
C THR A 256 20.28 23.03 35.71
N PRO A 257 19.35 23.28 36.66
CA PRO A 257 17.97 22.79 36.55
C PRO A 257 17.22 23.35 35.34
N GLU A 258 17.47 24.61 34.98
CA GLU A 258 16.86 25.27 33.84
C GLU A 258 17.33 24.64 32.51
N VAL A 259 18.64 24.39 32.37
CA VAL A 259 19.21 23.75 31.17
C VAL A 259 18.71 22.32 31.00
N ILE A 260 18.53 21.57 32.09
CA ILE A 260 17.91 20.23 32.07
C ILE A 260 16.47 20.31 31.53
N LEU A 261 15.69 21.29 31.99
CA LEU A 261 14.33 21.49 31.54
C LEU A 261 14.28 21.84 30.05
N GLN A 262 15.13 22.78 29.59
CA GLN A 262 15.26 23.14 28.18
C GLN A 262 15.62 21.93 27.30
N LEU A 263 16.54 21.07 27.74
CA LEU A 263 16.89 19.84 27.02
C LEU A 263 15.71 18.86 26.98
N SER A 264 14.99 18.70 28.10
CA SER A 264 13.80 17.84 28.18
C SER A 264 12.70 18.29 27.23
N ASP A 265 12.41 19.60 27.19
CA ASP A 265 11.38 20.17 26.33
C ASP A 265 11.77 20.08 24.85
N PHE A 266 13.05 20.31 24.52
CA PHE A 266 13.58 20.10 23.18
C PHE A 266 13.41 18.63 22.73
N LEU A 267 13.80 17.67 23.56
CA LEU A 267 13.67 16.24 23.25
C LEU A 267 12.22 15.81 23.12
N ARG A 268 11.34 16.30 24.02
CA ARG A 268 9.91 16.01 23.96
C ARG A 268 9.33 16.48 22.63
N TYR A 269 9.69 17.68 22.19
CA TYR A 269 9.22 18.21 20.92
C TYR A 269 9.68 17.34 19.75
N VAL A 270 10.99 17.07 19.64
CA VAL A 270 11.55 16.29 18.52
C VAL A 270 10.93 14.89 18.44
N LEU A 271 10.69 14.25 19.59
CA LEU A 271 10.18 12.88 19.66
C LEU A 271 8.67 12.76 19.48
N TYR A 272 7.87 13.71 19.98
CA TYR A 272 6.41 13.55 20.06
C TYR A 272 5.63 14.56 19.20
N ASP A 273 6.04 15.82 19.21
CA ASP A 273 5.29 16.93 18.58
C ASP A 273 5.56 17.06 17.07
N THR A 274 6.45 16.24 16.51
CA THR A 274 6.74 16.22 15.06
C THR A 274 5.86 15.23 14.29
N SER A 275 4.95 14.54 14.97
CA SER A 275 4.11 13.48 14.39
C SER A 275 3.04 13.98 13.40
N SER A 276 2.66 15.25 13.47
CA SER A 276 1.70 15.90 12.57
C SER A 276 2.33 16.34 11.23
N GLU A 277 1.49 16.58 10.22
CA GLU A 277 1.93 17.13 8.92
C GLU A 277 2.42 18.58 9.05
N THR A 278 1.78 19.35 9.93
CA THR A 278 2.14 20.73 10.24
C THR A 278 2.03 21.02 11.74
N ILE A 279 2.71 22.05 12.21
CA ILE A 279 2.66 22.58 13.58
C ILE A 279 2.53 24.12 13.55
N PRO A 280 2.09 24.78 14.64
CA PRO A 280 2.14 26.22 14.74
C PRO A 280 3.56 26.76 14.52
N LEU A 281 3.70 27.81 13.71
CA LEU A 281 4.98 28.47 13.45
C LEU A 281 5.64 28.96 14.75
N GLU A 282 4.82 29.46 15.68
CA GLU A 282 5.25 29.87 17.02
C GLU A 282 6.00 28.75 17.76
N LYS A 283 5.52 27.50 17.68
CA LYS A 283 6.20 26.34 18.29
C LYS A 283 7.54 26.05 17.63
N GLU A 284 7.62 26.13 16.30
CA GLU A 284 8.91 25.91 15.60
C GLU A 284 9.93 26.99 16.04
N VAL A 285 9.52 28.26 16.12
CA VAL A 285 10.38 29.37 16.56
C VAL A 285 10.81 29.22 18.02
N GLU A 286 9.90 28.78 18.90
CA GLU A 286 10.21 28.47 20.31
C GLU A 286 11.28 27.39 20.40
N ILE A 287 11.19 26.33 19.60
CA ILE A 287 12.18 25.26 19.59
C ILE A 287 13.53 25.73 19.06
N ILE A 288 13.57 26.60 18.04
CA ILE A 288 14.82 27.24 17.61
C ILE A 288 15.44 28.05 18.74
N ARG A 289 14.63 28.79 19.51
CA ARG A 289 15.10 29.56 20.67
C ARG A 289 15.69 28.64 21.74
N THR A 290 15.01 27.55 22.08
CA THR A 290 15.49 26.54 23.04
C THR A 290 16.79 25.91 22.57
N TYR A 291 16.88 25.53 21.30
CA TYR A 291 18.10 24.97 20.72
C TYR A 291 19.28 25.94 20.81
N ILE A 292 19.06 27.22 20.47
CA ILE A 292 20.09 28.26 20.58
C ILE A 292 20.51 28.46 22.04
N GLY A 293 19.58 28.43 22.99
CA GLY A 293 19.87 28.50 24.43
C GLY A 293 20.80 27.38 24.88
N LEU A 294 20.48 26.13 24.52
CA LEU A 294 21.32 24.97 24.80
C LEU A 294 22.72 25.08 24.17
N GLN A 295 22.82 25.60 22.95
CA GLN A 295 24.13 25.81 22.30
C GLN A 295 24.93 26.96 22.93
N LYS A 296 24.28 28.01 23.42
CA LYS A 296 24.96 29.14 24.10
C LYS A 296 25.73 28.69 25.33
N GLU A 297 25.23 27.71 26.08
CA GLU A 297 25.95 27.15 27.24
C GLU A 297 27.25 26.41 26.87
N ARG A 298 27.45 26.11 25.58
CA ARG A 298 28.62 25.39 25.07
C ARG A 298 29.63 26.28 24.37
N VAL A 299 29.18 27.43 23.87
CA VAL A 299 30.00 28.34 23.10
C VAL A 299 30.73 29.29 24.04
N ASN A 300 32.03 29.47 23.83
CA ASN A 300 32.77 30.51 24.55
C ASN A 300 32.32 31.89 24.02
N PRO A 301 31.65 32.73 24.83
CA PRO A 301 31.14 34.02 24.39
C PRO A 301 32.25 35.02 24.03
N GLU A 302 33.49 34.81 24.48
CA GLU A 302 34.65 35.63 24.11
C GLU A 302 35.15 35.34 22.68
N ILE A 303 34.80 34.16 22.15
CA ILE A 303 35.25 33.70 20.82
C ILE A 303 34.11 33.79 19.81
N THR A 304 32.88 33.46 20.20
CA THR A 304 31.77 33.43 19.24
C THR A 304 30.55 34.16 19.76
N SER A 305 30.14 35.22 19.04
CA SER A 305 28.93 35.98 19.33
C SER A 305 27.72 35.39 18.59
N ILE A 306 26.58 35.30 19.28
CA ILE A 306 25.34 34.72 18.73
C ILE A 306 24.24 35.78 18.77
N LEU A 307 23.79 36.21 17.58
CA LEU A 307 22.67 37.13 17.40
C LEU A 307 21.45 36.37 16.89
N PHE A 308 20.38 36.37 17.68
CA PHE A 308 19.09 35.77 17.30
C PHE A 308 18.00 36.82 17.35
N VAL A 309 17.36 37.08 16.21
CA VAL A 309 16.34 38.12 16.07
C VAL A 309 15.09 37.53 15.40
N THR A 310 13.93 37.85 15.98
CA THR A 310 12.63 37.40 15.48
C THR A 310 11.71 38.60 15.27
N GLU A 311 11.03 38.66 14.13
CA GLU A 311 10.14 39.76 13.75
C GLU A 311 8.82 39.26 13.15
N GLY A 312 7.73 39.97 13.44
CA GLY A 312 6.38 39.64 12.96
C GLY A 312 5.55 38.83 13.96
N SER A 313 4.32 38.49 13.57
CA SER A 313 3.38 37.72 14.40
C SER A 313 3.29 36.28 13.90
N PHE A 314 3.73 35.32 14.72
CA PHE A 314 3.76 33.90 14.36
C PHE A 314 2.44 33.16 14.66
N SER A 315 1.47 33.84 15.25
CA SER A 315 0.22 33.23 15.72
C SER A 315 -0.73 32.91 14.57
N GLY A 316 -1.38 31.74 14.64
CA GLY A 316 -2.41 31.33 13.68
C GLY A 316 -1.89 30.92 12.30
N VAL A 317 -0.61 30.54 12.20
CA VAL A 317 0.03 30.08 10.97
C VAL A 317 0.77 28.77 11.25
N ASN A 318 0.74 27.85 10.30
CA ASN A 318 1.35 26.54 10.44
C ASN A 318 2.56 26.34 9.50
N ILE A 319 3.54 25.58 9.96
CA ILE A 319 4.75 25.20 9.23
C ILE A 319 5.00 23.70 9.35
N ALA A 320 5.73 23.11 8.40
CA ALA A 320 6.27 21.77 8.55
C ALA A 320 7.24 21.71 9.75
N PRO A 321 7.09 20.74 10.68
CA PRO A 321 7.94 20.66 11.88
C PRO A 321 9.41 20.36 11.52
N LEU A 322 10.38 20.84 12.29
CA LEU A 322 11.82 20.59 12.06
C LEU A 322 12.31 21.09 10.69
N LEU A 323 11.72 22.15 10.14
CA LEU A 323 12.18 22.73 8.88
C LEU A 323 13.37 23.68 9.13
N LEU A 324 13.28 24.47 10.19
CA LEU A 324 14.28 25.49 10.53
C LEU A 324 15.43 24.91 11.34
N LEU A 325 15.18 23.83 12.08
CA LEU A 325 16.15 23.23 12.98
C LEU A 325 17.43 22.78 12.26
N PRO A 326 17.39 21.97 11.18
CA PRO A 326 18.61 21.50 10.51
C PRO A 326 19.47 22.64 9.94
N LEU A 327 18.84 23.74 9.52
CA LEU A 327 19.54 24.94 9.03
C LEU A 327 20.24 25.67 10.19
N THR A 328 19.54 25.77 11.32
CA THR A 328 20.10 26.29 12.58
C THR A 328 21.28 25.43 13.05
N GLU A 329 21.15 24.11 13.06
CA GLU A 329 22.22 23.19 13.45
C GLU A 329 23.47 23.39 12.58
N ASN A 330 23.27 23.61 11.27
CA ASN A 330 24.36 23.86 10.34
C ASN A 330 25.18 25.09 10.73
N CYS A 331 24.54 26.15 11.21
CA CYS A 331 25.21 27.38 11.63
C CYS A 331 26.14 27.12 12.81
N PHE A 332 25.71 26.36 13.81
CA PHE A 332 26.57 26.00 14.94
C PHE A 332 27.63 24.97 14.55
N LYS A 333 27.27 24.02 13.67
CA LYS A 333 28.20 23.01 13.16
C LYS A 333 29.33 23.63 12.36
N HIS A 334 29.13 24.73 11.65
CA HIS A 334 30.16 25.35 10.81
C HIS A 334 30.68 26.68 11.33
N GLY A 335 29.96 27.33 12.25
CA GLY A 335 30.28 28.63 12.84
C GLY A 335 31.07 28.58 14.15
N VAL A 336 31.03 27.46 14.89
CA VAL A 336 31.78 27.30 16.14
C VAL A 336 33.13 26.64 15.86
N GLY A 337 34.22 27.32 16.21
CA GLY A 337 35.60 26.88 15.99
C GLY A 337 36.62 27.64 16.85
N LYS A 338 37.91 27.54 16.50
CA LYS A 338 39.01 28.19 17.24
C LYS A 338 39.15 29.69 16.98
N ASN A 339 38.52 30.21 15.91
CA ASN A 339 38.63 31.62 15.53
C ASN A 339 37.46 32.43 16.06
N PRO A 340 37.66 33.74 16.30
CA PRO A 340 36.57 34.67 16.51
C PRO A 340 35.55 34.57 15.36
N GLY A 341 34.27 34.48 15.69
CA GLY A 341 33.21 34.31 14.71
C GLY A 341 31.87 34.82 15.19
N GLU A 342 30.98 35.11 14.25
CA GLU A 342 29.62 35.53 14.56
C GLU A 342 28.62 34.57 13.91
N ILE A 343 27.60 34.19 14.66
CA ILE A 343 26.43 33.45 14.17
C ILE A 343 25.22 34.38 14.26
N ARG A 344 24.61 34.70 13.12
CA ARG A 344 23.37 35.47 13.05
C ARG A 344 22.26 34.61 12.52
N ILE A 345 21.13 34.61 13.23
CA ILE A 345 19.92 33.91 12.84
C ILE A 345 18.76 34.90 12.91
N PHE A 346 18.09 35.10 11.79
CA PHE A 346 16.98 36.03 11.63
C PHE A 346 15.74 35.29 11.15
N ILE A 347 14.63 35.46 11.87
CA ILE A 347 13.34 34.89 11.49
C ILE A 347 12.32 36.02 11.38
N ARG A 348 11.77 36.23 10.19
CA ARG A 348 10.71 37.20 9.96
C ARG A 348 9.51 36.56 9.30
N TYR A 349 8.31 36.89 9.78
CA TYR A 349 7.07 36.57 9.10
C TYR A 349 6.29 37.84 8.77
N ASP A 350 5.99 38.05 7.48
CA ASP A 350 5.34 39.28 6.98
C ASP A 350 3.80 39.14 6.81
N GLY A 351 3.21 38.02 7.24
CA GLY A 351 1.79 37.71 7.03
C GLY A 351 1.51 36.80 5.82
N LYS A 352 2.51 36.57 4.96
CA LYS A 352 2.42 35.65 3.82
C LYS A 352 3.67 34.78 3.68
N ASN A 353 4.85 35.36 3.82
CA ASN A 353 6.13 34.70 3.67
C ASN A 353 6.84 34.60 5.02
N LEU A 354 7.37 33.41 5.30
CA LEU A 354 8.43 33.22 6.27
C LEU A 354 9.76 33.45 5.58
N ILE A 355 10.58 34.33 6.15
CA ILE A 355 11.96 34.61 5.76
C ILE A 355 12.85 34.15 6.90
N PHE A 356 13.73 33.19 6.62
CA PHE A 356 14.68 32.62 7.57
C PHE A 356 16.09 32.78 7.02
N ASN A 357 16.86 33.65 7.64
CA ASN A 357 18.22 33.97 7.20
C ASN A 357 19.22 33.54 8.26
N THR A 358 20.30 32.93 7.82
CA THR A 358 21.40 32.53 8.68
C THR A 358 22.73 32.94 8.09
N GLU A 359 23.58 33.51 8.94
CA GLU A 359 24.95 33.87 8.61
C GLU A 359 25.88 33.27 9.65
N ASN A 360 26.95 32.61 9.20
CA ASN A 360 28.02 32.20 10.10
C ASN A 360 29.38 32.37 9.42
N GLN A 361 30.37 32.77 10.20
CA GLN A 361 31.76 32.72 9.76
C GLN A 361 32.20 31.26 9.63
N ILE A 362 33.00 30.94 8.60
CA ILE A 362 33.45 29.56 8.36
C ILE A 362 34.60 29.25 9.31
N ALA A 363 34.38 28.32 10.24
CA ALA A 363 35.38 27.89 11.18
C ALA A 363 36.56 27.19 10.48
N LEU A 364 37.80 27.58 10.80
CA LEU A 364 38.99 26.81 10.43
C LEU A 364 39.01 25.49 11.22
N ARG A 365 39.05 24.36 10.51
CA ARG A 365 39.18 23.00 11.08
C ARG A 365 40.42 22.29 10.54
N GLU A 366 41.05 21.45 11.36
CA GLU A 366 42.11 20.55 10.90
C GLU A 366 41.52 19.42 10.02
N LYS A 367 42.25 19.02 8.98
CA LYS A 367 41.85 17.98 7.99
C LYS A 367 41.58 16.58 8.59
N THR A 368 41.86 16.37 9.88
CA THR A 368 41.77 15.08 10.57
C THR A 368 40.38 14.75 11.10
N ASP A 369 39.43 15.70 11.12
CA ASP A 369 38.03 15.47 11.56
C ASP A 369 37.09 14.98 10.44
N CYS A 370 37.63 14.57 9.28
CA CYS A 370 36.87 14.27 8.07
C CYS A 370 36.16 12.91 8.02
N THR A 371 35.96 12.20 9.13
CA THR A 371 35.20 10.92 9.13
C THR A 371 33.69 11.08 9.29
N GLU A 372 33.16 12.27 9.58
CA GLU A 372 31.73 12.49 9.47
C GLU A 372 31.38 12.96 8.06
N GLN A 373 30.59 12.16 7.33
CA GLN A 373 29.91 12.54 6.08
C GLN A 373 28.95 13.72 6.33
N GLY A 374 29.51 14.91 6.53
CA GLY A 374 28.81 16.16 6.79
C GLY A 374 28.34 16.78 5.48
N GLY A 375 27.15 16.41 5.03
CA GLY A 375 26.54 17.05 3.86
C GLY A 375 25.05 16.79 3.68
N LEU A 376 24.39 16.06 4.58
CA LEU A 376 23.01 15.61 4.39
C LEU A 376 21.95 16.66 4.75
N GLY A 377 22.29 17.69 5.55
CA GLY A 377 21.32 18.66 6.07
C GLY A 377 20.60 19.49 5.00
N ILE A 378 21.32 20.34 4.26
CA ILE A 378 20.73 21.22 3.24
C ILE A 378 20.08 20.43 2.09
N PRO A 379 20.71 19.38 1.51
CA PRO A 379 20.06 18.59 0.46
C PRO A 379 18.76 17.93 0.92
N ASN A 380 18.69 17.45 2.17
CA ASN A 380 17.48 16.87 2.72
C ASN A 380 16.39 17.92 2.96
N VAL A 381 16.76 19.10 3.48
CA VAL A 381 15.83 20.23 3.61
C VAL A 381 15.28 20.63 2.23
N LYS A 382 16.11 20.71 1.20
CA LYS A 382 15.69 21.04 -0.17
C LYS A 382 14.72 20.00 -0.75
N LYS A 383 15.01 18.71 -0.61
CA LYS A 383 14.09 17.63 -1.01
C LYS A 383 12.75 17.74 -0.29
N ARG A 384 12.78 17.99 1.02
CA ARG A 384 11.59 18.12 1.85
C ARG A 384 10.74 19.34 1.47
N LEU A 385 11.38 20.47 1.19
CA LEU A 385 10.70 21.68 0.70
C LEU A 385 9.99 21.42 -0.63
N ASN A 386 10.63 20.72 -1.58
CA ASN A 386 10.00 20.34 -2.85
C ASN A 386 8.75 19.47 -2.68
N LEU A 387 8.72 18.63 -1.64
CA LEU A 387 7.58 17.74 -1.37
C LEU A 387 6.42 18.47 -0.68
N ILE A 388 6.71 19.38 0.26
CA ILE A 388 5.68 19.99 1.13
C ILE A 388 5.21 21.35 0.60
N TYR A 389 6.11 22.13 -0.01
CA TYR A 389 5.86 23.48 -0.50
C TYR A 389 6.20 23.63 -1.99
N PRO A 390 5.68 22.79 -2.90
CA PRO A 390 6.00 22.88 -4.33
C PRO A 390 5.66 24.28 -4.84
N ASP A 391 6.60 24.88 -5.58
CA ASP A 391 6.52 26.23 -6.18
C ASP A 391 6.24 27.38 -5.20
N ARG A 392 6.33 27.12 -3.89
CA ARG A 392 6.04 28.07 -2.79
C ARG A 392 7.24 28.27 -1.86
N HIS A 393 8.43 27.96 -2.32
CA HIS A 393 9.66 28.14 -1.54
C HIS A 393 10.86 28.52 -2.42
N SER A 394 11.84 29.18 -1.80
CA SER A 394 13.19 29.34 -2.33
C SER A 394 14.20 29.10 -1.22
N LEU A 395 15.25 28.34 -1.52
CA LEU A 395 16.36 28.09 -0.61
C LEU A 395 17.65 28.38 -1.37
N GLU A 396 18.33 29.45 -0.97
CA GLU A 396 19.56 29.93 -1.57
C GLU A 396 20.66 29.98 -0.51
N TYR A 397 21.88 29.64 -0.91
CA TYR A 397 23.05 29.76 -0.04
C TYR A 397 24.27 30.11 -0.86
N HIS A 398 25.16 30.91 -0.27
CA HIS A 398 26.40 31.33 -0.90
C HIS A 398 27.49 31.49 0.15
N GLU A 399 28.73 31.30 -0.29
CA GLU A 399 29.92 31.53 0.50
C GLU A 399 30.66 32.71 -0.10
N LYS A 400 30.90 33.74 0.72
CA LYS A 400 31.64 34.94 0.30
C LYS A 400 32.44 35.48 1.47
N ASP A 401 33.71 35.82 1.20
CA ASP A 401 34.61 36.46 2.18
C ASP A 401 34.75 35.67 3.51
N GLY A 402 34.68 34.33 3.45
CA GLY A 402 34.76 33.45 4.62
C GLY A 402 33.48 33.42 5.47
N ILE A 403 32.38 33.97 4.96
CA ILE A 403 31.05 33.92 5.57
C ILE A 403 30.15 33.02 4.71
N PHE A 404 29.44 32.12 5.39
CA PHE A 404 28.38 31.32 4.79
C PHE A 404 27.04 31.99 5.08
N HIS A 405 26.31 32.35 4.02
CA HIS A 405 24.97 32.93 4.10
C HIS A 405 23.96 31.95 3.50
N LEU A 406 22.83 31.77 4.18
CA LEU A 406 21.70 30.97 3.72
C LEU A 406 20.40 31.71 3.96
N GLU A 407 19.57 31.77 2.93
CA GLU A 407 18.24 32.36 2.95
C GLU A 407 17.21 31.32 2.52
N LEU A 408 16.23 31.11 3.40
CA LEU A 408 15.03 30.32 3.13
C LEU A 408 13.82 31.25 3.13
N LYS A 409 13.09 31.25 2.02
CA LYS A 409 11.78 31.89 1.91
C LYS A 409 10.71 30.84 1.65
N VAL A 410 9.63 30.86 2.44
CA VAL A 410 8.50 29.94 2.28
C VAL A 410 7.20 30.72 2.35
N GLU A 411 6.33 30.53 1.36
CA GLU A 411 4.96 31.06 1.40
C GLU A 411 4.08 30.15 2.27
N LEU A 412 3.62 30.70 3.40
CA LEU A 412 2.77 29.99 4.37
C LEU A 412 1.33 30.47 4.23
N THR A 413 0.42 29.52 3.98
CA THR A 413 -1.02 29.75 4.00
C THR A 413 -1.56 29.61 5.41
N LYS A 414 -2.48 30.50 5.82
CA LYS A 414 -3.22 30.40 7.09
C LYS A 414 -4.02 29.12 7.21
#